data_AF-A0A8S3BRY8-F1
#
_entry.id   AF-A0A8S3BRY8-F1
#
_cell.length_a   1.000
_cell.length_b   1.000
_cell.length_c   1.000
_cell.angle_alpha   90.00
_cell.angle_beta   90.00
_cell.angle_gamma   90.00
#
_symmetry.space_group_name_H-M   'P 1'
#
loop_
_entity.id
_entity.type
_entity.pdbx_description
1 polymer ?
#
loop_
_entity_poly.entity_id
_entity_poly.type
_entity_poly.pdbx_seq_one_letter_code
_entity_poly.pdbx_strand_id
1 'polypeptide(L)'
;KPGKQDNPPMLEYGEISYAHTSPFQADMLPGEILQAFENHMFRAPIFHHQLLPTDFLILRTKSNYHIRNIRNIFTVGQECPLQEVPGPNSKRANIFARDFLQAYIFRLFWKSRDKPPRIKMEDVRKAFPQNAENSIRKRLKMSSDFKRTGGVHCNWWVLRSDFRLPSQEEIRQLVTPEQCCAYYSMQAAEQRLKDAGYGEKVLFAGVDDEAADENDTSKIEDEIKCAPWHTTKAYLDSLKGKCWLQLRGFSDPTGCGEGFSYVRVSNKPNAREAEPETIQTKKMVTGTDADLRRLHLKEAKKILNKFGVSDSHVRNLSRWQIIDIVRTMSTARARDGEDGAAMAKFARGNRYSQMEYQEKYKEDCRKIFEVQNKSLSANHLTSTDNETSGEEDSDVDEMRKNLESMLAPSDSKKTHETKPHLDTSDTVKKTVRISK
;
A
#
# COMPACT_ATOMS: atom_id res chain seq x y z
N LYS A 1 -30.61 -14.34 -4.66
CA LYS A 1 -31.84 -13.54 -4.91
C LYS A 1 -32.81 -13.75 -3.77
N PRO A 2 -33.63 -12.75 -3.37
CA PRO A 2 -34.68 -12.95 -2.39
C PRO A 2 -35.66 -14.04 -2.87
N GLY A 3 -36.07 -14.96 -1.99
CA GLY A 3 -36.95 -16.08 -2.32
C GLY A 3 -36.23 -17.41 -2.59
N LYS A 4 -36.98 -18.45 -2.98
CA LYS A 4 -36.43 -19.77 -3.36
C LYS A 4 -35.67 -19.64 -4.68
N GLN A 5 -34.42 -20.10 -4.70
CA GLN A 5 -33.65 -20.27 -5.93
C GLN A 5 -33.72 -21.74 -6.34
N ASP A 6 -34.39 -22.01 -7.46
CA ASP A 6 -34.65 -23.38 -7.90
C ASP A 6 -33.51 -24.01 -8.72
N ASN A 7 -32.44 -23.25 -9.05
CA ASN A 7 -31.23 -23.80 -9.68
C ASN A 7 -29.97 -22.97 -9.35
N PRO A 8 -28.89 -23.58 -8.84
CA PRO A 8 -27.61 -22.89 -8.68
C PRO A 8 -26.95 -22.62 -10.05
N PRO A 9 -26.28 -21.47 -10.23
CA PRO A 9 -25.54 -21.16 -11.45
C PRO A 9 -24.38 -22.16 -11.63
N MET A 10 -24.26 -22.77 -12.80
CA MET A 10 -23.16 -23.70 -13.09
C MET A 10 -22.01 -22.95 -13.78
N LEU A 11 -20.84 -22.91 -13.13
CA LEU A 11 -19.60 -22.36 -13.69
C LEU A 11 -18.68 -23.52 -14.11
N GLU A 12 -17.85 -23.31 -15.14
CA GLU A 12 -16.90 -24.33 -15.61
C GLU A 12 -15.81 -24.63 -14.55
N TYR A 13 -15.47 -23.62 -13.73
CA TYR A 13 -14.43 -23.68 -12.72
C TYR A 13 -14.90 -23.14 -11.37
N GLY A 14 -14.34 -23.73 -10.30
CA GLY A 14 -14.57 -23.31 -8.93
C GLY A 14 -15.68 -24.07 -8.22
N GLU A 15 -15.81 -23.80 -6.93
CA GLU A 15 -16.87 -24.32 -6.06
C GLU A 15 -17.78 -23.17 -5.62
N ILE A 16 -19.09 -23.41 -5.59
CA ILE A 16 -20.06 -22.38 -5.16
C ILE A 16 -20.04 -22.28 -3.65
N SER A 17 -19.70 -21.10 -3.14
CA SER A 17 -19.84 -20.76 -1.72
C SER A 17 -20.88 -19.66 -1.55
N TYR A 18 -21.85 -19.87 -0.67
CA TYR A 18 -22.90 -18.90 -0.37
C TYR A 18 -22.43 -17.94 0.72
N ALA A 19 -22.16 -16.70 0.34
CA ALA A 19 -21.73 -15.66 1.25
C ALA A 19 -22.93 -14.82 1.76
N HIS A 20 -23.20 -14.89 3.07
CA HIS A 20 -24.16 -13.99 3.74
C HIS A 20 -23.54 -12.65 4.14
N THR A 21 -22.22 -12.58 4.20
CA THR A 21 -21.42 -11.37 4.41
C THR A 21 -20.39 -11.33 3.31
N SER A 22 -20.20 -10.16 2.69
CA SER A 22 -19.28 -10.06 1.56
C SER A 22 -17.84 -10.42 1.97
N PRO A 23 -17.14 -11.24 1.18
CA PRO A 23 -15.74 -11.54 1.41
C PRO A 23 -14.79 -10.43 0.90
N PHE A 24 -15.33 -9.35 0.32
CA PHE A 24 -14.61 -8.20 -0.24
C PHE A 24 -14.94 -6.89 0.50
N GLN A 25 -14.30 -5.80 0.11
CA GLN A 25 -14.44 -4.45 0.67
C GLN A 25 -15.83 -3.83 0.42
N ALA A 26 -16.56 -4.35 -0.55
CA ALA A 26 -17.91 -3.92 -0.90
C ALA A 26 -18.91 -5.07 -0.78
N ASP A 27 -20.15 -4.75 -0.43
CA ASP A 27 -21.24 -5.72 -0.37
C ASP A 27 -21.62 -6.23 -1.77
N MET A 28 -21.74 -7.55 -1.92
CA MET A 28 -22.25 -8.16 -3.15
C MET A 28 -23.76 -7.94 -3.29
N LEU A 29 -24.24 -7.74 -4.52
CA LEU A 29 -25.65 -7.57 -4.80
C LEU A 29 -26.41 -8.92 -4.69
N PRO A 30 -27.68 -8.93 -4.27
CA PRO A 30 -28.46 -10.16 -4.16
C PRO A 30 -28.58 -10.93 -5.50
N GLY A 31 -27.88 -12.05 -5.61
CA GLY A 31 -27.85 -12.90 -6.81
C GLY A 31 -26.71 -12.60 -7.79
N GLU A 32 -25.82 -11.68 -7.44
CA GLU A 32 -24.52 -11.55 -8.08
C GLU A 32 -23.65 -12.78 -7.82
N ILE A 33 -22.84 -13.14 -8.81
CA ILE A 33 -21.87 -14.22 -8.73
C ILE A 33 -20.53 -13.62 -9.11
N LEU A 34 -19.55 -13.80 -8.25
CA LEU A 34 -18.19 -13.34 -8.48
C LEU A 34 -17.25 -14.50 -8.22
N GLN A 35 -16.48 -14.89 -9.23
CA GLN A 35 -15.40 -15.86 -9.04
C GLN A 35 -14.24 -15.19 -8.32
N ALA A 36 -13.57 -15.94 -7.45
CA ALA A 36 -12.42 -15.45 -6.70
C ALA A 36 -11.34 -16.52 -6.61
N PHE A 37 -10.08 -16.10 -6.64
CA PHE A 37 -9.00 -16.90 -6.10
C PHE A 37 -9.01 -16.81 -4.58
N GLU A 38 -8.91 -17.97 -3.93
CA GLU A 38 -8.90 -18.10 -2.48
C GLU A 38 -7.72 -18.97 -2.06
N ASN A 39 -6.86 -18.45 -1.19
CA ASN A 39 -5.81 -19.21 -0.52
C ASN A 39 -5.47 -18.57 0.83
N HIS A 40 -4.48 -19.09 1.56
CA HIS A 40 -4.12 -18.55 2.89
C HIS A 40 -3.38 -17.20 2.84
N MET A 41 -2.89 -16.76 1.68
CA MET A 41 -2.13 -15.52 1.53
C MET A 41 -3.03 -14.35 1.12
N PHE A 42 -3.95 -14.55 0.19
CA PHE A 42 -4.84 -13.52 -0.33
C PHE A 42 -6.14 -14.10 -0.89
N ARG A 43 -7.11 -13.19 -1.07
CA ARG A 43 -8.31 -13.36 -1.88
C ARG A 43 -8.31 -12.35 -3.00
N ALA A 44 -8.73 -12.69 -4.22
CA ALA A 44 -8.83 -11.72 -5.31
C ALA A 44 -9.97 -12.09 -6.27
N PRO A 45 -10.75 -11.13 -6.78
CA PRO A 45 -11.74 -11.43 -7.81
C PRO A 45 -11.03 -11.88 -9.11
N ILE A 46 -11.63 -12.83 -9.83
CA ILE A 46 -11.10 -13.32 -11.10
C ILE A 46 -12.16 -13.25 -12.19
N PHE A 47 -11.73 -12.89 -13.39
CA PHE A 47 -12.59 -12.70 -14.56
C PHE A 47 -12.11 -13.60 -15.70
N HIS A 48 -12.98 -14.49 -16.15
CA HIS A 48 -12.67 -15.40 -17.25
C HIS A 48 -12.72 -14.65 -18.58
N HIS A 49 -11.70 -14.87 -19.42
CA HIS A 49 -11.66 -14.32 -20.78
C HIS A 49 -11.38 -15.41 -21.82
N GLN A 50 -11.70 -15.06 -23.06
CA GLN A 50 -11.35 -15.87 -24.21
C GLN A 50 -9.92 -15.55 -24.67
N LEU A 51 -9.09 -16.58 -24.80
CA LEU A 51 -7.76 -16.47 -25.38
C LEU A 51 -7.84 -16.16 -26.87
N LEU A 52 -6.86 -15.41 -27.36
CA LEU A 52 -6.66 -15.24 -28.79
C LEU A 52 -6.24 -16.56 -29.43
N PRO A 53 -6.73 -16.88 -30.65
CA PRO A 53 -6.36 -18.12 -31.34
C PRO A 53 -4.89 -18.16 -31.77
N THR A 54 -4.17 -17.04 -31.62
CA THR A 54 -2.75 -16.89 -31.93
C THR A 54 -1.82 -17.30 -30.80
N ASP A 55 -2.36 -17.50 -29.58
CA ASP A 55 -1.55 -17.62 -28.37
C ASP A 55 -1.43 -19.08 -27.93
N PHE A 56 -0.20 -19.54 -27.69
CA PHE A 56 0.10 -20.91 -27.31
C PHE A 56 1.03 -20.96 -26.09
N LEU A 57 0.87 -22.00 -25.26
CA LEU A 57 1.81 -22.27 -24.17
C LEU A 57 3.03 -23.02 -24.69
N ILE A 58 4.20 -22.38 -24.65
CA ILE A 58 5.48 -23.02 -24.94
C ILE A 58 6.16 -23.44 -23.63
N LEU A 59 6.41 -24.73 -23.47
CA LEU A 59 7.18 -25.28 -22.35
C LEU A 59 8.60 -25.57 -22.82
N ARG A 60 9.57 -24.80 -22.32
CA ARG A 60 10.99 -25.02 -22.57
C ARG A 60 11.62 -25.83 -21.44
N THR A 61 12.16 -26.99 -21.78
CA THR A 61 13.00 -27.79 -20.88
C THR A 61 14.46 -27.72 -21.33
N LYS A 62 15.39 -28.27 -20.55
CA LYS A 62 16.82 -28.31 -20.93
C LYS A 62 17.04 -29.02 -22.27
N SER A 63 16.20 -30.01 -22.58
CA SER A 63 16.39 -30.89 -23.73
C SER A 63 15.41 -30.63 -24.88
N ASN A 64 14.20 -30.14 -24.57
CA ASN A 64 13.10 -30.11 -25.53
C ASN A 64 12.20 -28.88 -25.36
N TYR A 65 11.50 -28.54 -26.44
CA TYR A 65 10.35 -27.63 -26.43
C TYR A 65 9.06 -28.45 -26.58
N HIS A 66 8.02 -28.05 -25.86
CA HIS A 66 6.68 -28.60 -26.00
C HIS A 66 5.69 -27.46 -26.21
N ILE A 67 4.62 -27.71 -26.94
CA ILE A 67 3.57 -26.73 -27.24
C ILE A 67 2.21 -27.29 -26.83
N ARG A 68 1.36 -26.45 -26.23
CA ARG A 68 -0.03 -26.79 -25.88
C ARG A 68 -0.95 -25.59 -26.10
N ASN A 69 -2.18 -25.88 -26.53
CA ASN A 69 -3.26 -24.89 -26.50
C ASN A 69 -3.67 -24.64 -25.04
N ILE A 70 -3.84 -23.37 -24.68
CA ILE A 70 -4.47 -22.96 -23.43
C ILE A 70 -5.96 -22.75 -23.72
N ARG A 71 -6.83 -23.29 -22.87
CA ARG A 71 -8.28 -23.17 -23.06
C ARG A 71 -8.88 -21.95 -22.39
N ASN A 72 -8.32 -21.57 -21.25
CA ASN A 72 -8.90 -20.59 -20.34
C ASN A 72 -7.82 -19.69 -19.80
N ILE A 73 -8.12 -18.40 -19.73
CA ILE A 73 -7.29 -17.39 -19.08
C ILE A 73 -8.19 -16.59 -18.14
N PHE A 74 -7.62 -16.16 -17.02
CA PHE A 74 -8.32 -15.34 -16.04
C PHE A 74 -7.50 -14.08 -15.78
N THR A 75 -8.18 -12.94 -15.77
CA THR A 75 -7.64 -11.69 -15.24
C THR A 75 -7.90 -11.68 -13.73
N VAL A 76 -6.86 -11.46 -12.93
CA VAL A 76 -6.98 -11.39 -11.47
C VAL A 76 -7.02 -9.92 -11.07
N GLY A 77 -8.03 -9.51 -10.33
CA GLY A 77 -8.15 -8.16 -9.79
C GLY A 77 -7.23 -7.92 -8.59
N GLN A 78 -7.39 -6.78 -7.93
CA GLN A 78 -6.56 -6.43 -6.80
C GLN A 78 -6.71 -7.43 -5.64
N GLU A 79 -5.57 -7.79 -5.05
CA GLU A 79 -5.53 -8.70 -3.91
C GLU A 79 -6.11 -8.06 -2.65
N CYS A 80 -6.83 -8.88 -1.89
CA CYS A 80 -7.29 -8.66 -0.53
C CYS A 80 -6.40 -9.53 0.39
N PRO A 81 -5.32 -8.97 0.97
CA PRO A 81 -4.37 -9.73 1.77
C PRO A 81 -5.03 -10.43 2.96
N LEU A 82 -4.73 -11.71 3.14
CA LEU A 82 -5.12 -12.52 4.30
C LEU A 82 -3.93 -12.79 5.23
N GLN A 83 -2.72 -12.55 4.74
CA GLN A 83 -1.48 -12.65 5.50
C GLN A 83 -0.70 -11.34 5.49
N GLU A 84 -0.21 -10.94 6.66
CA GLU A 84 0.64 -9.78 6.82
C GLU A 84 2.06 -10.04 6.30
N VAL A 85 2.57 -9.13 5.48
CA VAL A 85 3.96 -9.11 5.04
C VAL A 85 4.81 -8.45 6.13
N PRO A 86 5.86 -9.10 6.64
CA PRO A 86 6.71 -8.50 7.66
C PRO A 86 7.47 -7.30 7.09
N GLY A 87 7.76 -6.32 7.94
CA GLY A 87 8.65 -5.22 7.56
C GLY A 87 10.13 -5.64 7.60
N PRO A 88 11.01 -4.99 6.81
CA PRO A 88 12.45 -5.23 6.83
C PRO A 88 13.04 -5.11 8.23
N ASN A 89 13.96 -6.00 8.60
CA ASN A 89 14.59 -6.07 9.94
C ASN A 89 13.65 -6.20 11.15
N SER A 90 12.35 -6.33 10.95
CA SER A 90 11.39 -6.54 12.03
C SER A 90 11.67 -7.84 12.80
N LYS A 91 11.17 -7.93 14.04
CA LYS A 91 11.23 -9.15 14.84
C LYS A 91 10.68 -10.37 14.09
N ARG A 92 9.59 -10.20 13.33
CA ARG A 92 8.95 -11.28 12.55
C ARG A 92 9.82 -11.75 11.40
N ALA A 93 10.43 -10.83 10.63
CA ALA A 93 11.36 -11.16 9.56
C ALA A 93 12.60 -11.90 10.09
N ASN A 94 13.15 -11.46 11.22
CA ASN A 94 14.31 -12.07 11.86
C ASN A 94 14.02 -13.48 12.40
N ILE A 95 12.84 -13.69 13.00
CA ILE A 95 12.38 -15.02 13.45
C ILE A 95 12.25 -15.96 12.24
N PHE A 96 11.60 -15.52 11.17
CA PHE A 96 11.46 -16.33 9.95
C PHE A 96 12.83 -16.73 9.38
N ALA A 97 13.75 -15.76 9.19
CA ALA A 97 15.07 -16.04 8.62
C ALA A 97 15.87 -17.05 9.47
N ARG A 98 15.74 -16.96 10.80
CA ARG A 98 16.33 -17.92 11.74
C ARG A 98 15.72 -19.32 11.57
N ASP A 99 14.40 -19.43 11.52
CA ASP A 99 13.69 -20.71 11.49
C ASP A 99 13.83 -21.39 10.12
N PHE A 100 13.86 -20.62 9.03
CA PHE A 100 14.14 -21.12 7.68
C PHE A 100 15.56 -21.68 7.56
N LEU A 101 16.57 -20.99 8.09
CA LEU A 101 17.94 -21.51 8.19
C LEU A 101 17.99 -22.80 9.02
N GLN A 102 17.28 -22.86 10.14
CA GLN A 102 17.22 -24.03 11.01
C GLN A 102 16.57 -25.23 10.30
N ALA A 103 15.45 -25.01 9.60
CA ALA A 103 14.77 -26.03 8.81
C ALA A 103 15.67 -26.56 7.68
N TYR A 104 16.42 -25.68 7.00
CA TYR A 104 17.39 -26.09 5.99
C TYR A 104 18.50 -26.98 6.57
N ILE A 105 19.08 -26.58 7.70
CA ILE A 105 20.12 -27.36 8.40
C ILE A 105 19.58 -28.75 8.77
N PHE A 106 18.38 -28.84 9.34
CA PHE A 106 17.78 -30.15 9.67
C PHE A 106 17.55 -31.01 8.43
N ARG A 107 17.11 -30.43 7.31
CA ARG A 107 16.97 -31.15 6.05
C ARG A 107 18.31 -31.64 5.49
N LEU A 108 19.40 -30.89 5.69
CA LEU A 108 20.73 -31.38 5.32
C LEU A 108 21.17 -32.58 6.17
N PHE A 109 20.90 -32.57 7.48
CA PHE A 109 21.16 -33.73 8.33
C PHE A 109 20.32 -34.95 7.91
N TRP A 110 19.05 -34.76 7.54
CA TRP A 110 18.22 -35.83 6.98
C TRP A 110 18.74 -36.36 5.63
N LYS A 111 19.41 -35.52 4.84
CA LYS A 111 19.99 -35.89 3.55
C LYS A 111 21.34 -36.61 3.70
N SER A 112 22.03 -36.44 4.82
CA SER A 112 23.31 -37.10 5.11
C SER A 112 23.16 -38.62 5.08
N ARG A 113 24.07 -39.30 4.38
CA ARG A 113 24.14 -40.78 4.33
C ARG A 113 25.07 -41.36 5.40
N ASP A 114 25.86 -40.51 6.06
CA ASP A 114 26.80 -40.90 7.11
C ASP A 114 26.09 -41.25 8.43
N LYS A 115 26.74 -42.10 9.23
CA LYS A 115 26.31 -42.46 10.60
C LYS A 115 27.46 -42.22 11.58
N PRO A 116 27.36 -41.27 12.53
CA PRO A 116 26.27 -40.31 12.73
C PRO A 116 26.14 -39.30 11.56
N PRO A 117 24.94 -38.70 11.36
CA PRO A 117 24.74 -37.68 10.33
C PRO A 117 25.71 -36.51 10.46
N ARG A 118 26.27 -36.04 9.34
CA ARG A 118 27.21 -34.91 9.33
C ARG A 118 27.02 -34.04 8.09
N ILE A 119 27.33 -32.76 8.23
CA ILE A 119 27.20 -31.77 7.14
C ILE A 119 28.42 -30.83 7.13
N LYS A 120 28.68 -30.19 5.98
CA LYS A 120 29.73 -29.18 5.86
C LYS A 120 29.16 -27.78 6.08
N MET A 121 29.96 -26.89 6.68
CA MET A 121 29.63 -25.46 6.77
C MET A 121 29.47 -24.83 5.39
N GLU A 122 30.28 -25.26 4.43
CA GLU A 122 30.28 -24.76 3.05
C GLU A 122 28.93 -24.96 2.35
N ASP A 123 28.27 -26.11 2.57
CA ASP A 123 26.96 -26.39 1.98
C ASP A 123 25.89 -25.40 2.46
N VAL A 124 25.93 -25.03 3.75
CA VAL A 124 25.02 -24.01 4.32
C VAL A 124 25.38 -22.62 3.81
N ARG A 125 26.68 -22.26 3.79
CA ARG A 125 27.14 -20.96 3.28
C ARG A 125 26.79 -20.75 1.81
N LYS A 126 26.86 -21.80 0.99
CA LYS A 126 26.49 -21.73 -0.42
C LYS A 126 25.01 -21.41 -0.63
N ALA A 127 24.13 -21.92 0.24
CA ALA A 127 22.70 -21.65 0.20
C ALA A 127 22.31 -20.31 0.85
N PHE A 128 23.11 -19.84 1.82
CA PHE A 128 22.88 -18.60 2.57
C PHE A 128 24.12 -17.69 2.52
N PRO A 129 24.51 -17.19 1.33
CA PRO A 129 25.74 -16.41 1.15
C PRO A 129 25.74 -15.09 1.93
N GLN A 130 24.57 -14.50 2.17
CA GLN A 130 24.37 -13.27 2.93
C GLN A 130 24.49 -13.46 4.45
N ASN A 131 24.40 -14.69 4.95
CA ASN A 131 24.46 -14.95 6.38
C ASN A 131 25.91 -15.01 6.86
N ALA A 132 26.24 -14.18 7.85
CA ALA A 132 27.53 -14.27 8.53
C ALA A 132 27.75 -15.66 9.14
N GLU A 133 28.96 -16.21 9.01
CA GLU A 133 29.29 -17.57 9.47
C GLU A 133 28.99 -17.77 10.97
N ASN A 134 29.16 -16.73 11.78
CA ASN A 134 28.83 -16.76 13.21
C ASN A 134 27.35 -17.02 13.46
N SER A 135 26.45 -16.51 12.61
CA SER A 135 25.00 -16.77 12.70
C SER A 135 24.69 -18.23 12.42
N ILE A 136 25.30 -18.78 11.35
CA ILE A 136 25.17 -20.20 10.98
C ILE A 136 25.72 -21.09 12.11
N ARG A 137 26.89 -20.75 12.65
CA ARG A 137 27.52 -21.46 13.77
C ARG A 137 26.63 -21.51 15.00
N LYS A 138 25.94 -20.41 15.33
CA LYS A 138 24.97 -20.37 16.45
C LYS A 138 23.84 -21.38 16.25
N ARG A 139 23.34 -21.58 15.02
CA ARG A 139 22.30 -22.58 14.72
C ARG A 139 22.83 -24.01 14.78
N LEU A 140 24.01 -24.26 14.20
CA LEU A 140 24.64 -25.59 14.20
C LEU A 140 24.95 -26.10 15.61
N LYS A 141 25.46 -25.22 16.50
CA LYS A 141 25.75 -25.57 17.90
C LYS A 141 24.53 -26.06 18.70
N MET A 142 23.31 -25.78 18.25
CA MET A 142 22.09 -26.25 18.94
C MET A 142 21.87 -27.76 18.80
N SER A 143 22.41 -28.38 17.76
CA SER A 143 22.13 -29.78 17.38
C SER A 143 23.36 -30.61 17.05
N SER A 144 24.53 -29.98 16.88
CA SER A 144 25.73 -30.64 16.35
C SER A 144 27.02 -30.13 16.98
N ASP A 145 28.02 -31.01 16.98
CA ASP A 145 29.38 -30.74 17.43
C ASP A 145 30.32 -30.55 16.25
N PHE A 146 31.24 -29.59 16.39
CA PHE A 146 32.27 -29.35 15.41
C PHE A 146 33.41 -30.38 15.56
N LYS A 147 33.71 -31.12 14.49
CA LYS A 147 34.82 -32.07 14.42
C LYS A 147 35.78 -31.67 13.31
N ARG A 148 37.03 -31.40 13.70
CA ARG A 148 38.14 -31.23 12.75
C ARG A 148 38.62 -32.61 12.31
N THR A 149 38.51 -32.93 11.03
CA THR A 149 39.23 -34.07 10.45
C THR A 149 40.56 -33.53 9.96
N GLY A 150 41.68 -34.18 10.32
CA GLY A 150 43.06 -33.67 10.19
C GLY A 150 43.59 -33.37 8.76
N GLY A 151 42.71 -33.25 7.76
CA GLY A 151 43.04 -32.76 6.42
C GLY A 151 42.69 -31.28 6.27
N VAL A 152 43.42 -30.59 5.39
CA VAL A 152 43.47 -29.11 5.28
C VAL A 152 42.11 -28.42 5.07
N HIS A 153 41.07 -29.13 4.61
CA HIS A 153 39.75 -28.54 4.32
C HIS A 153 38.51 -29.40 4.66
N CYS A 154 38.61 -30.42 5.53
CA CYS A 154 37.46 -31.30 5.84
C CYS A 154 36.98 -31.13 7.28
N ASN A 155 36.39 -29.98 7.58
CA ASN A 155 35.70 -29.75 8.85
C ASN A 155 34.23 -30.18 8.73
N TRP A 156 33.76 -30.95 9.71
CA TRP A 156 32.40 -31.48 9.74
C TRP A 156 31.64 -31.02 10.98
N TRP A 157 30.35 -30.75 10.80
CA TRP A 157 29.39 -30.65 11.89
C TRP A 157 28.67 -31.97 12.02
N VAL A 158 28.90 -32.67 13.12
CA VAL A 158 28.37 -34.00 13.38
C VAL A 158 27.20 -33.88 14.34
N LEU A 159 26.06 -34.46 13.98
CA LEU A 159 24.86 -34.44 14.83
C LEU A 159 25.17 -35.08 16.20
N ARG A 160 24.76 -34.42 17.28
CA ARG A 160 24.96 -34.93 18.63
C ARG A 160 24.12 -36.19 18.87
N SER A 161 24.68 -37.16 19.60
CA SER A 161 24.00 -38.42 19.90
C SER A 161 22.79 -38.26 20.83
N ASP A 162 22.77 -37.21 21.65
CA ASP A 162 21.68 -36.88 22.57
C ASP A 162 20.65 -35.92 21.96
N PHE A 163 20.82 -35.51 20.70
CA PHE A 163 19.88 -34.65 20.01
C PHE A 163 18.94 -35.46 19.12
N ARG A 164 17.63 -35.40 19.43
CA ARG A 164 16.60 -35.94 18.53
C ARG A 164 16.39 -34.99 17.36
N LEU A 165 16.80 -35.41 16.17
CA LEU A 165 16.50 -34.66 14.94
C LEU A 165 14.98 -34.57 14.74
N PRO A 166 14.40 -33.37 14.56
CA PRO A 166 12.97 -33.24 14.30
C PRO A 166 12.54 -34.00 13.04
N SER A 167 11.37 -34.61 13.10
CA SER A 167 10.73 -35.31 11.98
C SER A 167 10.39 -34.38 10.83
N GLN A 168 10.06 -34.93 9.66
CA GLN A 168 9.66 -34.11 8.51
C GLN A 168 8.43 -33.24 8.80
N GLU A 169 7.49 -33.73 9.61
CA GLU A 169 6.27 -32.99 9.95
C GLU A 169 6.56 -31.84 10.93
N GLU A 170 7.38 -32.09 11.95
CA GLU A 170 7.86 -31.03 12.85
C GLU A 170 8.63 -29.94 12.08
N ILE A 171 9.41 -30.31 11.05
CA ILE A 171 10.12 -29.34 10.21
C ILE A 171 9.14 -28.54 9.32
N ARG A 172 8.06 -29.15 8.83
CA ARG A 172 7.02 -28.44 8.05
C ARG A 172 6.27 -27.41 8.88
N GLN A 173 6.10 -27.66 10.17
CA GLN A 173 5.47 -26.72 11.10
C GLN A 173 6.37 -25.54 11.48
N LEU A 174 7.70 -25.67 11.35
CA LEU A 174 8.64 -24.57 11.63
C LEU A 174 8.49 -23.42 10.64
N VAL A 175 8.30 -23.73 9.36
CA VAL A 175 8.18 -22.73 8.29
C VAL A 175 7.17 -23.20 7.24
N THR A 176 6.15 -22.38 7.01
CA THR A 176 5.14 -22.66 5.97
C THR A 176 5.49 -21.96 4.65
N PRO A 177 4.98 -22.45 3.50
CA PRO A 177 5.14 -21.77 2.22
C PRO A 177 4.63 -20.32 2.23
N GLU A 178 3.51 -20.07 2.91
CA GLU A 178 2.91 -18.76 3.10
C GLU A 178 3.88 -17.78 3.78
N GLN A 179 4.59 -18.24 4.83
CA GLN A 179 5.60 -17.42 5.50
C GLN A 179 6.79 -17.10 4.59
N CYS A 180 7.21 -18.05 3.74
CA CYS A 180 8.24 -17.81 2.73
C CYS A 180 7.81 -16.74 1.73
N CYS A 181 6.60 -16.85 1.17
CA CYS A 181 6.06 -15.87 0.23
C CYS A 181 6.00 -14.46 0.83
N ALA A 182 5.54 -14.33 2.07
CA ALA A 182 5.52 -13.04 2.76
C ALA A 182 6.93 -12.45 2.94
N TYR A 183 7.91 -13.27 3.35
CA TYR A 183 9.30 -12.81 3.46
C TYR A 183 9.91 -12.44 2.11
N TYR A 184 9.62 -13.19 1.05
CA TYR A 184 10.10 -12.87 -0.30
C TYR A 184 9.46 -11.60 -0.86
N SER A 185 8.17 -11.37 -0.59
CA SER A 185 7.49 -10.11 -0.95
C SER A 185 8.16 -8.91 -0.30
N MET A 186 8.49 -9.01 1.00
CA MET A 186 9.27 -8.00 1.72
C MET A 186 10.64 -7.76 1.07
N GLN A 187 11.44 -8.80 0.84
CA GLN A 187 12.78 -8.63 0.26
C GLN A 187 12.74 -8.04 -1.15
N ALA A 188 11.79 -8.48 -1.98
CA ALA A 188 11.66 -7.98 -3.35
C ALA A 188 11.25 -6.49 -3.35
N ALA A 189 10.32 -6.09 -2.48
CA ALA A 189 9.93 -4.69 -2.35
C ALA A 189 11.03 -3.83 -1.74
N GLU A 190 11.76 -4.32 -0.74
CA GLU A 190 12.92 -3.63 -0.16
C GLU A 190 13.97 -3.35 -1.25
N GLN A 191 14.26 -4.33 -2.10
CA GLN A 191 15.21 -4.14 -3.21
C GLN A 191 14.71 -3.09 -4.21
N ARG A 192 13.44 -3.15 -4.64
CA ARG A 192 12.88 -2.15 -5.56
C ARG A 192 12.93 -0.73 -5.01
N LEU A 193 12.68 -0.56 -3.71
CA LEU A 193 12.80 0.74 -3.08
C LEU A 193 14.25 1.23 -3.02
N LYS A 194 15.21 0.34 -2.74
CA LYS A 194 16.64 0.68 -2.82
C LYS A 194 17.03 1.11 -4.24
N ASP A 195 16.53 0.40 -5.25
CA ASP A 195 16.76 0.73 -6.67
C ASP A 195 16.14 2.09 -7.05
N ALA A 196 15.01 2.46 -6.45
CA ALA A 196 14.38 3.77 -6.59
C ALA A 196 15.04 4.90 -5.75
N GLY A 197 16.14 4.63 -5.05
CA GLY A 197 16.91 5.63 -4.30
C GLY A 197 16.52 5.78 -2.83
N TYR A 198 15.57 4.98 -2.32
CA TYR A 198 15.20 5.00 -0.91
C TYR A 198 16.26 4.29 -0.06
N GLY A 199 17.03 5.09 0.67
CA GLY A 199 18.08 4.58 1.56
C GLY A 199 17.53 3.84 2.78
N GLU A 200 18.34 2.94 3.33
CA GLU A 200 17.98 2.10 4.50
C GLU A 200 17.46 2.90 5.71
N LYS A 201 17.99 4.11 5.95
CA LYS A 201 17.52 4.98 7.04
C LYS A 201 16.06 5.43 6.88
N VAL A 202 15.62 5.62 5.64
CA VAL A 202 14.25 6.04 5.32
C VAL A 202 13.33 4.83 5.30
N LEU A 203 13.81 3.68 4.79
CA LEU A 203 13.06 2.42 4.75
C LEU A 203 12.72 1.86 6.13
N PHE A 204 13.62 2.00 7.09
CA PHE A 204 13.42 1.47 8.44
C PHE A 204 12.72 2.47 9.38
N ALA A 205 12.54 3.73 8.95
CA ALA A 205 11.78 4.71 9.71
C ALA A 205 10.29 4.30 9.71
N GLY A 206 9.77 3.90 10.88
CA GLY A 206 8.36 3.51 11.06
C GLY A 206 8.04 2.02 10.92
N VAL A 207 9.03 1.16 10.66
CA VAL A 207 8.81 -0.30 10.54
C VAL A 207 8.69 -1.01 11.90
N ASP A 208 9.38 -0.50 12.93
CA ASP A 208 9.49 -1.16 14.25
C ASP A 208 8.49 -0.67 15.30
N ASP A 209 7.68 0.36 15.00
CA ASP A 209 6.82 0.96 16.03
C ASP A 209 5.39 0.40 15.97
N GLU A 210 5.12 -0.60 16.84
CA GLU A 210 3.76 -0.93 17.28
C GLU A 210 3.09 0.22 18.08
N ALA A 211 3.84 1.30 18.35
CA ALA A 211 3.43 2.45 19.14
C ALA A 211 3.62 3.81 18.42
N ALA A 212 3.88 3.82 17.10
CA ALA A 212 4.03 5.07 16.37
C ALA A 212 2.68 5.79 16.38
N ASP A 213 2.63 6.90 17.10
CA ASP A 213 1.51 7.82 17.12
C ASP A 213 1.16 8.19 15.67
N GLU A 214 -0.12 8.37 15.34
CA GLU A 214 -0.61 8.61 13.96
C GLU A 214 0.17 9.75 13.24
N ASN A 215 0.74 10.66 14.03
CA ASN A 215 1.54 11.79 13.57
C ASN A 215 2.88 11.42 12.92
N ASP A 216 3.50 10.27 13.25
CA ASP A 216 4.79 9.86 12.65
C ASP A 216 4.63 9.17 11.30
N THR A 217 3.48 8.54 11.03
CA THR A 217 3.20 7.96 9.70
C THR A 217 3.06 9.01 8.60
N SER A 218 2.74 10.26 8.95
CA SER A 218 2.64 11.37 8.00
C SER A 218 3.99 11.82 7.43
N LYS A 219 5.09 11.45 8.08
CA LYS A 219 6.46 11.77 7.66
C LYS A 219 7.07 10.72 6.73
N ILE A 220 6.38 9.59 6.53
CA ILE A 220 6.80 8.53 5.63
C ILE A 220 6.48 8.97 4.20
N GLU A 221 7.42 8.77 3.29
CA GLU A 221 7.23 9.05 1.86
C GLU A 221 6.17 8.13 1.24
N ASP A 222 5.44 8.63 0.26
CA ASP A 222 4.25 7.97 -0.29
C ASP A 222 4.58 6.62 -0.95
N GLU A 223 5.71 6.51 -1.65
CA GLU A 223 6.18 5.25 -2.23
C GLU A 223 6.47 4.19 -1.16
N ILE A 224 7.01 4.59 0.00
CA ILE A 224 7.26 3.67 1.12
C ILE A 224 5.95 3.17 1.72
N LYS A 225 4.91 4.01 1.77
CA LYS A 225 3.57 3.60 2.23
C LYS A 225 2.92 2.59 1.27
N CYS A 226 3.33 2.56 0.00
CA CYS A 226 2.88 1.56 -0.98
C CYS A 226 3.55 0.19 -0.76
N ALA A 227 4.58 0.10 0.07
CA ALA A 227 5.28 -1.16 0.35
C ALA A 227 4.35 -2.21 0.98
N PRO A 228 4.56 -3.51 0.69
CA PRO A 228 3.64 -4.57 1.08
C PRO A 228 3.48 -4.72 2.61
N TRP A 229 4.50 -4.39 3.41
CA TRP A 229 4.39 -4.41 4.87
C TRP A 229 3.49 -3.30 5.44
N HIS A 230 3.28 -2.20 4.70
CA HIS A 230 2.32 -1.16 5.08
C HIS A 230 0.91 -1.49 4.57
N THR A 231 0.78 -1.85 3.30
CA THR A 231 -0.53 -2.09 2.67
C THR A 231 -1.24 -3.32 3.25
N THR A 232 -0.54 -4.44 3.42
CA THR A 232 -1.13 -5.65 4.02
C THR A 232 -1.52 -5.42 5.48
N LYS A 233 -0.70 -4.71 6.26
CA LYS A 233 -1.01 -4.36 7.67
C LYS A 233 -2.21 -3.43 7.76
N ALA A 234 -2.28 -2.38 6.94
CA ALA A 234 -3.41 -1.46 6.90
C ALA A 234 -4.71 -2.18 6.55
N TYR A 235 -4.69 -3.01 5.50
CA TYR A 235 -5.85 -3.79 5.10
C TYR A 235 -6.34 -4.72 6.22
N LEU A 236 -5.44 -5.52 6.81
CA LEU A 236 -5.79 -6.46 7.87
C LEU A 236 -6.27 -5.78 9.17
N ASP A 237 -5.72 -4.60 9.50
CA ASP A 237 -6.20 -3.82 10.64
C ASP A 237 -7.59 -3.22 10.37
N SER A 238 -7.89 -2.82 9.14
CA SER A 238 -9.24 -2.34 8.76
C SER A 238 -10.29 -3.44 8.84
N LEU A 239 -9.97 -4.69 8.45
CA LEU A 239 -10.87 -5.84 8.61
C LEU A 239 -11.18 -6.14 10.07
N LYS A 240 -10.27 -5.78 10.99
CA LYS A 240 -10.46 -5.90 12.45
C LYS A 240 -11.13 -4.67 13.07
N GLY A 241 -11.54 -3.68 12.26
CA GLY A 241 -12.16 -2.42 12.71
C GLY A 241 -11.21 -1.47 13.44
N LYS A 242 -9.89 -1.68 13.36
CA LYS A 242 -8.90 -0.85 14.06
C LYS A 242 -8.60 0.48 13.36
N CYS A 243 -8.82 0.56 12.06
CA CYS A 243 -8.62 1.75 11.24
C CYS A 243 -9.53 1.75 10.01
N TRP A 244 -9.66 2.89 9.35
CA TRP A 244 -10.18 2.98 7.99
C TRP A 244 -9.04 2.94 6.97
N LEU A 245 -9.39 2.76 5.69
CA LEU A 245 -8.45 2.89 4.59
C LEU A 245 -8.67 4.20 3.82
N GLN A 246 -7.59 4.80 3.33
CA GLN A 246 -7.66 5.86 2.35
C GLN A 246 -8.00 5.23 1.00
N LEU A 247 -9.28 5.03 0.71
CA LEU A 247 -9.74 4.26 -0.46
C LEU A 247 -9.20 4.78 -1.81
N ARG A 248 -9.01 6.10 -1.92
CA ARG A 248 -8.42 6.77 -3.09
C ARG A 248 -7.17 7.52 -2.67
N GLY A 249 -6.05 7.26 -3.33
CA GLY A 249 -4.78 7.89 -2.99
C GLY A 249 -3.63 7.30 -3.79
N PHE A 250 -2.41 7.73 -3.46
CA PHE A 250 -1.18 7.34 -4.15
C PHE A 250 -0.89 5.82 -4.06
N SER A 251 -1.47 5.10 -3.10
CA SER A 251 -1.31 3.65 -2.97
C SER A 251 -2.29 2.85 -3.84
N ASP A 252 -3.08 3.50 -4.70
CA ASP A 252 -3.86 2.83 -5.73
C ASP A 252 -2.90 2.21 -6.76
N PRO A 253 -2.82 0.87 -6.86
CA PRO A 253 -1.87 0.22 -7.76
C PRO A 253 -2.18 0.44 -9.25
N THR A 254 -3.37 0.94 -9.59
CA THR A 254 -3.76 1.23 -10.98
C THR A 254 -3.33 2.63 -11.42
N GLY A 255 -3.11 3.55 -10.47
CA GLY A 255 -2.82 4.96 -10.75
C GLY A 255 -3.97 5.76 -11.37
N CYS A 256 -5.11 5.13 -11.67
CA CYS A 256 -6.23 5.74 -12.41
C CYS A 256 -7.59 5.63 -11.69
N GLY A 257 -7.62 5.21 -10.42
CA GLY A 257 -8.84 5.18 -9.60
C GLY A 257 -9.69 3.92 -9.78
N GLU A 258 -9.14 2.88 -10.41
CA GLU A 258 -9.77 1.56 -10.59
C GLU A 258 -9.31 0.52 -9.55
N GLY A 259 -8.46 0.95 -8.60
CA GLY A 259 -8.02 0.15 -7.47
C GLY A 259 -8.25 0.86 -6.14
N PHE A 260 -8.10 0.09 -5.06
CA PHE A 260 -8.12 0.57 -3.70
C PHE A 260 -6.72 1.01 -3.27
N SER A 261 -6.63 2.16 -2.64
CA SER A 261 -5.44 2.56 -1.89
C SER A 261 -5.50 2.00 -0.46
N TYR A 262 -4.47 1.24 -0.05
CA TYR A 262 -4.41 0.60 1.26
C TYR A 262 -3.51 1.37 2.24
N VAL A 263 -3.93 2.60 2.55
CA VAL A 263 -3.22 3.46 3.51
C VAL A 263 -4.11 3.66 4.74
N ARG A 264 -3.52 3.59 5.93
CA ARG A 264 -4.24 3.70 7.20
C ARG A 264 -4.78 5.12 7.40
N VAL A 265 -6.06 5.23 7.76
CA VAL A 265 -6.72 6.48 8.19
C VAL A 265 -7.32 6.30 9.58
N SER A 266 -7.28 7.37 10.40
CA SER A 266 -7.79 7.36 11.77
C SER A 266 -9.30 7.07 11.80
N ASN A 267 -9.75 6.36 12.84
CA ASN A 267 -11.17 6.10 13.09
C ASN A 267 -11.97 7.33 13.52
N LYS A 268 -11.30 8.43 13.86
CA LYS A 268 -11.96 9.69 14.18
C LYS A 268 -12.26 10.43 12.87
N PRO A 269 -13.49 10.91 12.64
CA PRO A 269 -13.80 11.71 11.47
C PRO A 269 -12.89 12.95 11.48
N ASN A 270 -11.88 12.93 10.62
CA ASN A 270 -10.97 14.04 10.47
C ASN A 270 -11.77 15.19 9.88
N ALA A 271 -11.96 16.27 10.65
CA ALA A 271 -12.57 17.51 10.19
C ALA A 271 -11.71 18.27 9.13
N ARG A 272 -10.74 17.59 8.51
CA ARG A 272 -9.70 18.14 7.64
C ARG A 272 -9.79 17.65 6.19
N GLU A 273 -10.60 16.64 5.88
CA GLU A 273 -10.80 16.14 4.50
C GLU A 273 -12.15 16.56 3.91
N ALA A 274 -12.72 17.67 4.39
CA ALA A 274 -13.56 18.47 3.53
C ALA A 274 -12.62 19.15 2.53
N GLU A 275 -12.95 19.09 1.24
CA GLU A 275 -12.27 19.81 0.17
C GLU A 275 -11.92 21.26 0.59
N PRO A 276 -10.86 21.87 0.03
CA PRO A 276 -10.46 23.24 0.35
C PRO A 276 -11.43 24.27 -0.25
N GLU A 277 -12.74 24.12 -0.03
CA GLU A 277 -13.72 25.16 -0.27
C GLU A 277 -14.08 25.84 1.05
N THR A 278 -13.52 27.04 1.20
CA THR A 278 -13.75 28.01 2.27
C THR A 278 -13.27 27.59 3.66
N ILE A 279 -12.10 28.12 4.03
CA ILE A 279 -11.66 28.24 5.43
C ILE A 279 -12.68 29.15 6.14
N GLN A 280 -13.80 28.59 6.59
CA GLN A 280 -14.61 29.24 7.60
C GLN A 280 -13.87 29.11 8.92
N THR A 281 -13.05 30.13 9.21
CA THR A 281 -12.46 30.37 10.53
C THR A 281 -13.46 29.99 11.61
N LYS A 282 -13.07 29.13 12.56
CA LYS A 282 -13.90 28.75 13.71
C LYS A 282 -14.29 30.01 14.50
N LYS A 283 -15.37 30.67 14.12
CA LYS A 283 -15.90 31.83 14.84
C LYS A 283 -16.45 31.31 16.17
N MET A 284 -15.97 31.88 17.28
CA MET A 284 -16.54 31.61 18.59
C MET A 284 -18.01 32.01 18.59
N VAL A 285 -18.89 31.01 18.77
CA VAL A 285 -20.35 31.21 18.76
C VAL A 285 -20.85 31.84 20.07
N THR A 286 -20.10 31.71 21.15
CA THR A 286 -20.45 32.26 22.46
C THR A 286 -20.29 33.78 22.47
N GLY A 287 -21.40 34.52 22.58
CA GLY A 287 -21.41 35.99 22.66
C GLY A 287 -21.77 36.71 21.36
N THR A 288 -21.97 35.99 20.25
CA THR A 288 -22.34 36.55 18.93
C THR A 288 -23.82 36.31 18.58
N ASP A 289 -24.33 36.98 17.55
CA ASP A 289 -25.71 36.81 17.01
C ASP A 289 -25.98 35.41 16.41
N ALA A 290 -24.95 34.56 16.36
CA ALA A 290 -25.02 33.13 16.02
C ALA A 290 -25.33 32.23 17.23
N ASP A 291 -25.38 32.77 18.46
CA ASP A 291 -25.67 31.97 19.67
C ASP A 291 -27.15 31.59 19.74
N LEU A 292 -27.45 30.36 19.31
CA LEU A 292 -28.78 29.76 19.38
C LEU A 292 -29.40 29.75 20.79
N ARG A 293 -28.61 29.90 21.87
CA ARG A 293 -29.15 30.02 23.24
C ARG A 293 -29.87 31.36 23.47
N ARG A 294 -29.45 32.41 22.75
CA ARG A 294 -30.03 33.75 22.78
C ARG A 294 -31.22 33.90 21.82
N LEU A 295 -31.38 32.99 20.86
CA LEU A 295 -32.47 33.03 19.88
C LEU A 295 -33.83 32.86 20.55
N HIS A 296 -34.73 33.82 20.38
CA HIS A 296 -36.06 33.79 20.99
C HIS A 296 -36.97 32.75 20.31
N LEU A 297 -37.88 32.14 21.09
CA LEU A 297 -38.74 31.04 20.58
C LEU A 297 -39.59 31.48 19.37
N LYS A 298 -40.04 32.74 19.37
CA LYS A 298 -40.83 33.33 18.27
C LYS A 298 -40.02 33.43 16.98
N GLU A 299 -38.72 33.69 17.08
CA GLU A 299 -37.81 33.79 15.93
C GLU A 299 -37.40 32.40 15.42
N ALA A 300 -37.13 31.46 16.33
CA ALA A 300 -36.87 30.06 15.99
C ALA A 300 -38.04 29.43 15.21
N LYS A 301 -39.29 29.68 15.64
CA LYS A 301 -40.49 29.22 14.91
C LYS A 301 -40.61 29.85 13.51
N LYS A 302 -40.28 31.14 13.36
CA LYS A 302 -40.25 31.79 12.03
C LYS A 302 -39.20 31.16 11.11
N ILE A 303 -38.04 30.78 11.64
CA ILE A 303 -36.99 30.09 10.88
C ILE A 303 -37.47 28.69 10.45
N LEU A 304 -38.07 27.93 11.35
CA LEU A 304 -38.64 26.61 11.04
C LEU A 304 -39.76 26.67 10.00
N ASN A 305 -40.65 27.67 10.08
CA ASN A 305 -41.68 27.90 9.07
C ASN A 305 -41.06 28.22 7.70
N LYS A 306 -39.95 28.98 7.64
CA LYS A 306 -39.18 29.20 6.40
C LYS A 306 -38.51 27.92 5.89
N PHE A 307 -38.22 26.96 6.78
CA PHE A 307 -37.73 25.64 6.41
C PHE A 307 -38.85 24.66 6.00
N GLY A 308 -40.12 25.09 6.00
CA GLY A 308 -41.26 24.26 5.63
C GLY A 308 -41.81 23.38 6.76
N VAL A 309 -41.36 23.58 8.00
CA VAL A 309 -41.88 22.85 9.17
C VAL A 309 -43.15 23.53 9.67
N SER A 310 -44.27 22.81 9.67
CA SER A 310 -45.57 23.36 10.08
C SER A 310 -45.64 23.66 11.58
N ASP A 311 -46.37 24.73 11.95
CA ASP A 311 -46.60 25.11 13.35
C ASP A 311 -47.28 24.01 14.20
N SER A 312 -47.96 23.05 13.57
CA SER A 312 -48.52 21.87 14.24
C SER A 312 -47.43 20.93 14.80
N HIS A 313 -46.33 20.74 14.08
CA HIS A 313 -45.20 19.90 14.50
C HIS A 313 -44.37 20.56 15.60
N VAL A 314 -44.35 21.89 15.66
CA VAL A 314 -43.53 22.66 16.62
C VAL A 314 -44.30 22.95 17.92
N ARG A 315 -45.63 22.72 17.94
CA ARG A 315 -46.51 23.12 19.05
C ARG A 315 -46.21 22.41 20.37
N ASN A 316 -45.81 21.14 20.30
CA ASN A 316 -45.60 20.28 21.47
C ASN A 316 -44.11 20.03 21.78
N LEU A 317 -43.20 20.78 21.14
CA LEU A 317 -41.76 20.62 21.33
C LEU A 317 -41.23 21.58 22.39
N SER A 318 -40.29 21.10 23.20
CA SER A 318 -39.54 21.93 24.14
C SER A 318 -38.68 22.96 23.40
N ARG A 319 -38.35 24.06 24.08
CA ARG A 319 -37.42 25.07 23.54
C ARG A 319 -36.11 24.44 23.03
N TRP A 320 -35.57 23.46 23.74
CA TRP A 320 -34.34 22.77 23.34
C TRP A 320 -34.52 21.96 22.06
N GLN A 321 -35.62 21.24 21.90
CA GLN A 321 -35.94 20.50 20.67
C GLN A 321 -36.14 21.44 19.48
N ILE A 322 -36.81 22.57 19.68
CA ILE A 322 -37.02 23.58 18.62
C ILE A 322 -35.66 24.15 18.14
N ILE A 323 -34.78 24.48 19.08
CA ILE A 323 -33.44 24.99 18.76
C ILE A 323 -32.58 23.91 18.10
N ASP A 324 -32.72 22.65 18.52
CA ASP A 324 -32.01 21.53 17.90
C ASP A 324 -32.42 21.32 16.45
N ILE A 325 -33.73 21.36 16.14
CA ILE A 325 -34.23 21.26 14.77
C ILE A 325 -33.73 22.43 13.92
N VAL A 326 -33.76 23.67 14.45
CA VAL A 326 -33.19 24.84 13.74
C VAL A 326 -31.73 24.61 13.40
N ARG A 327 -30.94 24.08 14.34
CA ARG A 327 -29.51 23.77 14.12
C ARG A 327 -29.33 22.71 13.04
N THR A 328 -30.07 21.60 13.12
CA THR A 328 -29.98 20.49 12.18
C THR A 328 -30.38 20.92 10.77
N MET A 329 -31.51 21.61 10.61
CA MET A 329 -31.97 22.08 9.31
C MET A 329 -31.08 23.18 8.72
N SER A 330 -30.56 24.09 9.55
CA SER A 330 -29.61 25.12 9.08
C SER A 330 -28.29 24.50 8.63
N THR A 331 -27.82 23.44 9.30
CA THR A 331 -26.60 22.71 8.91
C THR A 331 -26.83 21.90 7.63
N ALA A 332 -28.00 21.25 7.48
CA ALA A 332 -28.37 20.51 6.27
C ALA A 332 -28.49 21.44 5.05
N ARG A 333 -29.18 22.57 5.15
CA ARG A 333 -29.32 23.51 4.02
C ARG A 333 -28.03 24.24 3.66
N ALA A 334 -27.17 24.51 4.64
CA ALA A 334 -25.83 25.02 4.37
C ALA A 334 -24.97 24.01 3.58
N ARG A 335 -25.26 22.70 3.71
CA ARG A 335 -24.59 21.63 2.94
C ARG A 335 -25.06 21.58 1.49
N ASP A 336 -26.34 21.86 1.25
CA ASP A 336 -26.97 21.74 -0.07
C ASP A 336 -26.76 23.00 -0.95
N GLY A 337 -26.01 24.01 -0.47
CA GLY A 337 -25.68 25.21 -1.24
C GLY A 337 -26.84 26.19 -1.48
N GLU A 338 -27.99 25.99 -0.84
CA GLU A 338 -29.15 26.89 -0.93
C GLU A 338 -28.93 28.14 -0.07
N ASP A 339 -28.34 29.15 -0.70
CA ASP A 339 -27.79 30.31 -0.01
C ASP A 339 -28.86 31.28 0.52
N GLY A 340 -28.82 31.47 1.83
CA GLY A 340 -29.34 32.65 2.50
C GLY A 340 -28.38 33.01 3.62
N ALA A 341 -27.56 34.05 3.44
CA ALA A 341 -26.52 34.49 4.39
C ALA A 341 -27.00 34.64 5.86
N ALA A 342 -28.31 34.86 6.06
CA ALA A 342 -28.92 34.95 7.39
C ALA A 342 -29.15 33.59 8.09
N MET A 343 -29.21 32.47 7.35
CA MET A 343 -29.53 31.13 7.86
C MET A 343 -28.28 30.27 8.07
N ALA A 344 -27.23 30.47 7.26
CA ALA A 344 -25.94 29.79 7.41
C ALA A 344 -25.23 30.13 8.73
N LYS A 345 -25.56 31.27 9.38
CA LYS A 345 -24.96 31.69 10.65
C LYS A 345 -25.26 30.74 11.83
N PHE A 346 -26.27 29.88 11.71
CA PHE A 346 -26.65 28.90 12.75
C PHE A 346 -26.12 27.49 12.47
N ALA A 347 -25.55 27.26 11.28
CA ALA A 347 -24.88 26.00 10.95
C ALA A 347 -23.66 25.82 11.85
N ARG A 348 -23.43 24.60 12.32
CA ARG A 348 -22.21 24.25 13.06
C ARG A 348 -21.32 23.36 12.20
N GLY A 349 -20.01 23.55 12.34
CA GLY A 349 -18.98 23.06 11.42
C GLY A 349 -19.14 21.62 10.93
N ASN A 350 -18.63 21.41 9.72
CA ASN A 350 -18.73 20.24 8.84
C ASN A 350 -18.16 18.94 9.45
N ARG A 351 -18.79 18.40 10.50
CA ARG A 351 -18.44 17.08 11.06
C ARG A 351 -19.54 16.10 10.70
N TYR A 352 -19.27 15.25 9.71
CA TYR A 352 -20.05 14.04 9.50
C TYR A 352 -20.22 13.30 10.83
N SER A 353 -21.43 12.85 11.10
CA SER A 353 -21.64 11.86 12.15
C SER A 353 -20.84 10.60 11.80
N GLN A 354 -20.47 9.82 12.82
CA GLN A 354 -19.75 8.56 12.61
C GLN A 354 -20.50 7.59 11.68
N MET A 355 -21.84 7.64 11.72
CA MET A 355 -22.72 6.85 10.87
C MET A 355 -22.70 7.33 9.42
N GLU A 356 -22.82 8.64 9.17
CA GLU A 356 -22.72 9.19 7.80
C GLU A 356 -21.33 8.91 7.18
N TYR A 357 -20.26 9.01 7.98
CA TYR A 357 -18.92 8.69 7.51
C TYR A 357 -18.81 7.21 7.12
N GLN A 358 -19.36 6.31 7.93
CA GLN A 358 -19.38 4.87 7.63
C GLN A 358 -20.21 4.56 6.38
N GLU A 359 -21.36 5.22 6.18
CA GLU A 359 -22.17 5.07 4.98
C GLU A 359 -21.42 5.55 3.74
N LYS A 360 -20.81 6.73 3.79
CA LYS A 360 -19.99 7.27 2.70
C LYS A 360 -18.82 6.35 2.36
N TYR A 361 -18.10 5.85 3.38
CA TYR A 361 -17.00 4.90 3.19
C TYR A 361 -17.46 3.63 2.45
N LYS A 362 -18.61 3.06 2.87
CA LYS A 362 -19.18 1.89 2.19
C LYS A 362 -19.60 2.19 0.75
N GLU A 363 -20.15 3.38 0.50
CA GLU A 363 -20.52 3.82 -0.85
C GLU A 363 -19.28 3.96 -1.73
N ASP A 364 -18.21 4.55 -1.23
CA ASP A 364 -16.95 4.72 -1.95
C ASP A 364 -16.27 3.37 -2.22
N CYS A 365 -16.29 2.44 -1.26
CA CYS A 365 -15.84 1.07 -1.46
C CYS A 365 -16.59 0.41 -2.62
N ARG A 366 -17.93 0.54 -2.64
CA ARG A 366 -18.78 -0.03 -3.69
C ARG A 366 -18.46 0.56 -5.05
N LYS A 367 -18.32 1.88 -5.16
CA LYS A 367 -18.00 2.54 -6.44
C LYS A 367 -16.69 2.01 -7.03
N ILE A 368 -15.64 1.89 -6.22
CA ILE A 368 -14.33 1.38 -6.70
C ILE A 368 -14.46 -0.09 -7.11
N PHE A 369 -15.14 -0.90 -6.30
CA PHE A 369 -15.35 -2.32 -6.58
C PHE A 369 -16.13 -2.56 -7.89
N GLU A 370 -17.21 -1.81 -8.11
CA GLU A 370 -18.01 -1.89 -9.34
C GLU A 370 -17.21 -1.45 -10.56
N VAL A 371 -16.42 -0.38 -10.45
CA VAL A 371 -15.53 0.08 -11.53
C VAL A 371 -14.50 -1.00 -11.85
N GLN A 372 -13.80 -1.54 -10.84
CA GLN A 372 -12.82 -2.61 -11.02
C GLN A 372 -13.44 -3.83 -11.71
N ASN A 373 -14.58 -4.32 -11.21
CA ASN A 373 -15.24 -5.50 -11.78
C ASN A 373 -15.68 -5.24 -13.21
N LYS A 374 -16.18 -4.03 -13.52
CA LYS A 374 -16.59 -3.65 -14.86
C LYS A 374 -15.41 -3.55 -15.81
N SER A 375 -14.32 -2.88 -15.41
CA SER A 375 -13.13 -2.70 -16.25
C SER A 375 -12.45 -4.05 -16.54
N LEU A 376 -12.27 -4.89 -15.52
CA LEU A 376 -11.58 -6.17 -15.66
C LEU A 376 -12.41 -7.28 -16.30
N SER A 377 -13.75 -7.20 -16.28
CA SER A 377 -14.61 -8.17 -16.98
C SER A 377 -14.92 -7.79 -18.43
N ALA A 378 -14.51 -6.61 -18.87
CA ALA A 378 -14.86 -6.12 -20.20
C ALA A 378 -14.12 -6.89 -21.30
N ASN A 379 -14.84 -7.28 -22.36
CA ASN A 379 -14.29 -8.01 -23.52
C ASN A 379 -14.14 -7.11 -24.76
N HIS A 380 -13.95 -5.80 -24.57
CA HIS A 380 -13.85 -4.86 -25.68
C HIS A 380 -12.38 -4.65 -26.08
N LEU A 381 -12.14 -4.55 -27.40
CA LEU A 381 -10.85 -4.13 -27.93
C LEU A 381 -10.67 -2.64 -27.62
N THR A 382 -9.67 -2.31 -26.82
CA THR A 382 -9.25 -0.93 -26.57
C THR A 382 -8.30 -0.45 -27.68
N SER A 383 -8.23 0.87 -27.86
CA SER A 383 -7.23 1.45 -28.77
C SER A 383 -5.84 1.31 -28.15
N THR A 384 -4.82 1.12 -28.99
CA THR A 384 -3.43 1.29 -28.57
C THR A 384 -3.18 2.76 -28.31
N ASP A 385 -2.60 3.08 -27.16
CA ASP A 385 -2.21 4.44 -26.82
C ASP A 385 -1.05 4.89 -27.71
N ASN A 386 -1.23 6.02 -28.37
CA ASN A 386 -0.28 6.56 -29.34
C ASN A 386 0.68 7.58 -28.70
N GLU A 387 0.95 7.46 -27.40
CA GLU A 387 1.90 8.30 -26.68
C GLU A 387 3.31 8.04 -27.21
N THR A 388 3.66 8.78 -28.26
CA THR A 388 5.03 8.93 -28.72
C THR A 388 5.74 9.78 -27.67
N SER A 389 6.81 9.24 -27.07
CA SER A 389 7.71 9.93 -26.14
C SER A 389 8.47 11.07 -26.84
N GLY A 390 7.76 12.09 -27.30
CA GLY A 390 8.28 13.18 -28.13
C GLY A 390 8.65 14.44 -27.35
N GLU A 391 8.52 14.45 -26.02
CA GLU A 391 8.78 15.64 -25.19
C GLU A 391 10.20 15.67 -24.58
N GLU A 392 10.99 14.60 -24.69
CA GLU A 392 12.39 14.61 -24.19
C GLU A 392 13.41 15.09 -25.24
N ASP A 393 13.07 15.06 -26.54
CA ASP A 393 13.99 15.55 -27.59
C ASP A 393 14.01 17.09 -27.67
N SER A 394 12.96 17.80 -27.23
CA SER A 394 12.92 19.26 -27.26
C SER A 394 13.91 19.90 -26.28
N ASP A 395 14.06 19.32 -25.10
CA ASP A 395 14.94 19.84 -24.05
C ASP A 395 16.42 19.65 -24.41
N VAL A 396 16.74 18.53 -25.08
CA VAL A 396 18.09 18.25 -25.56
C VAL A 396 18.46 19.17 -26.73
N ASP A 397 17.53 19.44 -27.64
CA ASP A 397 17.74 20.38 -28.75
C ASP A 397 17.86 21.84 -28.29
N GLU A 398 17.12 22.24 -27.25
CA GLU A 398 17.26 23.57 -26.65
C GLU A 398 18.60 23.73 -25.92
N MET A 399 19.01 22.70 -25.17
CA MET A 399 20.32 22.68 -24.51
C MET A 399 21.48 22.70 -25.51
N ARG A 400 21.33 22.00 -26.64
CA ARG A 400 22.28 22.03 -27.77
C ARG A 400 22.37 23.41 -28.42
N LYS A 401 21.24 24.06 -28.70
CA LYS A 401 21.22 25.43 -29.24
C LYS A 401 21.86 26.44 -28.30
N ASN A 402 21.63 26.31 -27.00
CA ASN A 402 22.25 27.19 -26.00
C ASN A 402 23.78 27.00 -25.95
N LEU A 403 24.26 25.75 -26.04
CA LEU A 403 25.69 25.44 -26.08
C LEU A 403 26.35 25.94 -27.38
N GLU A 404 25.69 25.79 -28.53
CA GLU A 404 26.15 26.31 -29.81
C GLU A 404 26.22 27.85 -29.80
N SER A 405 25.29 28.54 -29.12
CA SER A 405 25.33 30.00 -28.97
C SER A 405 26.49 30.49 -28.10
N MET A 406 26.89 29.71 -27.08
CA MET A 406 28.02 30.03 -26.21
C MET A 406 29.38 29.75 -26.85
N LEU A 407 29.43 28.86 -27.85
CA LEU A 407 30.65 28.46 -28.55
C LEU A 407 30.91 29.27 -29.83
N ALA A 408 29.97 30.13 -30.25
CA ALA A 408 30.13 30.98 -31.42
C ALA A 408 31.17 32.09 -31.16
N PRO A 409 32.25 32.20 -31.95
CA PRO A 409 33.26 33.24 -31.78
C PRO A 409 32.71 34.61 -32.22
N SER A 410 32.78 35.60 -31.33
CA SER A 410 32.42 36.98 -31.63
C SER A 410 33.53 37.68 -32.42
N ASP A 411 33.42 37.69 -33.74
CA ASP A 411 34.29 38.48 -34.61
C ASP A 411 33.73 39.90 -34.81
N SER A 412 34.40 40.92 -34.24
CA SER A 412 34.96 42.06 -35.01
C SER A 412 35.41 43.28 -34.15
N LYS A 413 36.74 43.45 -34.10
CA LYS A 413 37.55 44.65 -34.41
C LYS A 413 37.24 46.06 -33.82
N LYS A 414 38.21 46.51 -33.01
CA LYS A 414 39.04 47.76 -33.03
C LYS A 414 38.38 49.15 -33.07
N THR A 415 38.75 50.00 -32.08
CA THR A 415 39.47 51.29 -32.26
C THR A 415 40.14 51.78 -30.96
N HIS A 416 41.25 52.52 -31.11
CA HIS A 416 42.15 53.18 -30.14
C HIS A 416 41.43 54.08 -29.10
N GLU A 417 41.94 54.36 -27.89
CA GLU A 417 43.14 55.18 -27.59
C GLU A 417 43.73 54.97 -26.16
N THR A 418 45.05 55.14 -26.12
CA THR A 418 46.02 55.41 -25.01
C THR A 418 45.52 56.29 -23.83
N LYS A 419 45.90 56.11 -22.55
CA LYS A 419 47.23 56.23 -21.89
C LYS A 419 47.17 55.72 -20.40
N PRO A 420 48.31 55.60 -19.67
CA PRO A 420 48.51 54.63 -18.59
C PRO A 420 48.41 55.19 -17.16
N HIS A 421 48.34 54.29 -16.17
CA HIS A 421 48.90 54.54 -14.83
C HIS A 421 49.36 53.25 -14.13
N LEU A 422 50.61 53.26 -13.67
CA LEU A 422 51.21 52.35 -12.68
C LEU A 422 50.34 52.29 -11.40
N ASP A 423 50.23 51.17 -10.69
CA ASP A 423 51.25 50.76 -9.70
C ASP A 423 50.98 49.39 -9.02
N THR A 424 52.09 48.71 -8.75
CA THR A 424 52.45 47.76 -7.66
C THR A 424 51.51 46.66 -7.10
N SER A 425 52.13 45.46 -7.02
CA SER A 425 52.11 44.44 -5.94
C SER A 425 50.74 43.81 -5.57
N ASP A 426 50.59 42.49 -5.43
CA ASP A 426 51.49 41.61 -4.71
C ASP A 426 51.25 40.13 -5.04
N THR A 427 52.30 39.36 -4.79
CA THR A 427 52.44 37.93 -5.07
C THR A 427 52.05 37.12 -3.85
N VAL A 428 51.14 36.14 -3.93
CA VAL A 428 51.30 34.87 -3.16
C VAL A 428 50.67 33.68 -3.91
N LYS A 429 51.54 32.80 -4.38
CA LYS A 429 51.26 31.41 -4.76
C LYS A 429 51.12 30.53 -3.51
N LYS A 430 50.23 29.54 -3.54
CA LYS A 430 50.41 28.20 -2.93
C LYS A 430 49.28 27.28 -3.44
N THR A 431 49.52 26.47 -4.47
CA THR A 431 50.18 25.15 -4.46
C THR A 431 49.39 24.08 -3.72
N VAL A 432 48.58 23.37 -4.53
CA VAL A 432 48.29 21.92 -4.57
C VAL A 432 49.14 21.04 -3.64
N ARG A 433 48.47 20.12 -2.92
CA ARG A 433 49.09 18.83 -2.56
C ARG A 433 48.07 17.69 -2.55
N ILE A 434 48.50 16.62 -3.22
CA ILE A 434 47.86 15.33 -3.49
C ILE A 434 48.36 14.29 -2.47
N SER A 435 47.59 13.20 -2.32
CA SER A 435 47.86 11.87 -1.70
C SER A 435 47.66 11.78 -0.17
N LYS A 436 47.08 10.72 0.38
CA LYS A 436 46.99 9.30 -0.06
C LYS A 436 45.59 8.73 0.07
#